data_AF-A0A959HAT3-F1
#
_entry.id   AF-A0A959HAT3-F1
#
_cell.length_a   1.000
_cell.length_b   1.000
_cell.length_c   1.000
_cell.angle_alpha   90.00
_cell.angle_beta   90.00
_cell.angle_gamma   90.00
#
_symmetry.space_group_name_H-M   'P 1'
#
loop_
_entity.id
_entity.type
_entity.pdbx_description
1 polymer ?
#
loop_
_entity_poly.entity_id
_entity_poly.type
_entity_poly.pdbx_seq_one_letter_code
_entity_poly.pdbx_strand_id
1 'polypeptide(L)'
;EGLSARVIAGLQGEKTQEVNHRLSKCVDGLLKSIGQYLGNDHQGQLMELMRDGMEGLEERCRTILELFYFERKSMSELAEQLGYANAHSVTEQKRRCMERLNYAVVNRLMNP
;
A
#
# COMPACT_ATOMS: atom_id res chain seq x y z
N GLU A 1 7.38 -13.84 34.56
CA GLU A 1 6.01 -13.30 34.63
C GLU A 1 5.91 -11.89 34.04
N GLY A 2 5.53 -11.82 32.76
CA GLY A 2 4.75 -10.70 32.19
C GLY A 2 5.45 -9.38 31.83
N LEU A 3 6.13 -9.31 30.68
CA LEU A 3 6.26 -8.03 29.95
C LEU A 3 4.98 -7.83 29.10
N SER A 4 4.04 -7.00 29.56
CA SER A 4 3.02 -6.43 28.67
C SER A 4 2.42 -5.16 29.26
N ALA A 5 2.89 -4.00 28.79
CA ALA A 5 2.20 -2.71 28.92
C ALA A 5 2.86 -1.57 28.09
N ARG A 6 3.53 -1.87 26.97
CA ARG A 6 4.08 -0.82 26.06
C ARG A 6 3.67 -0.99 24.61
N VAL A 7 2.56 -1.69 24.37
CA VAL A 7 1.94 -1.75 23.04
C VAL A 7 0.65 -0.97 23.14
N ILE A 8 0.68 0.24 22.58
CA ILE A 8 -0.41 1.10 22.10
C ILE A 8 -0.04 2.56 22.39
N ALA A 9 -0.14 3.36 21.33
CA ALA A 9 -0.01 4.81 21.23
C ALA A 9 1.42 5.37 21.09
N GLY A 10 1.72 5.86 19.89
CA GLY A 10 2.68 6.95 19.75
C GLY A 10 3.59 6.98 18.53
N LEU A 11 3.15 6.56 17.34
CA LEU A 11 3.79 6.96 16.07
C LEU A 11 2.75 7.19 14.97
N GLN A 12 1.91 8.20 15.14
CA GLN A 12 1.13 8.78 14.05
C GLN A 12 1.50 10.27 13.97
N GLY A 13 1.92 10.73 12.80
CA GLY A 13 2.19 12.16 12.59
C GLY A 13 2.92 12.50 11.30
N GLU A 14 4.16 12.04 11.11
CA GLU A 14 5.06 12.70 10.15
C GLU A 14 5.51 11.84 8.95
N LYS A 15 5.28 10.52 8.96
CA LYS A 15 5.74 9.63 7.88
C LYS A 15 4.74 9.42 6.74
N THR A 16 3.52 9.94 6.83
CA THR A 16 2.43 9.64 5.88
C THR A 16 2.62 10.30 4.51
N GLN A 17 3.24 11.49 4.44
CA GLN A 17 3.37 12.25 3.18
C GLN A 17 4.44 11.73 2.21
N GLU A 18 5.64 11.38 2.69
CA GLU A 18 6.72 10.83 1.83
C GLU A 18 6.37 9.43 1.30
N VAL A 19 5.60 8.70 2.09
CA VAL A 19 5.14 7.35 1.85
C VAL A 19 4.11 7.29 0.71
N ASN A 20 3.13 8.20 0.72
CA ASN A 20 2.09 8.25 -0.29
C ASN A 20 2.65 8.65 -1.67
N HIS A 21 3.72 9.45 -1.69
CA HIS A 21 4.48 9.77 -2.91
C HIS A 21 5.09 8.52 -3.56
N ARG A 22 5.61 7.58 -2.77
CA ARG A 22 6.25 6.35 -3.29
C ARG A 22 5.23 5.32 -3.77
N LEU A 23 4.08 5.22 -3.11
CA LEU A 23 2.97 4.38 -3.58
C LEU A 23 2.34 4.98 -4.86
N SER A 24 2.12 6.30 -4.88
CA SER A 24 1.63 7.05 -6.05
C SER A 24 2.51 6.86 -7.30
N LYS A 25 3.83 6.84 -7.14
CA LYS A 25 4.80 6.54 -8.21
C LYS A 25 4.83 5.09 -8.66
N CYS A 26 4.16 4.16 -7.99
CA CYS A 26 4.16 2.75 -8.39
C CYS A 26 2.81 2.28 -8.92
N VAL A 27 1.74 3.01 -8.63
CA VAL A 27 0.44 2.89 -9.32
C VAL A 27 0.46 3.64 -10.68
N ASP A 28 1.66 3.72 -11.28
CA ASP A 28 2.15 4.82 -12.12
C ASP A 28 1.55 4.87 -13.54
N GLY A 29 0.58 4.01 -13.87
CA GLY A 29 -0.17 4.07 -15.12
C GLY A 29 -1.55 4.68 -14.95
N LEU A 30 -2.41 3.94 -14.22
CA LEU A 30 -3.83 4.23 -14.10
C LEU A 30 -4.11 5.47 -13.25
N LEU A 31 -3.43 5.61 -12.11
CA LEU A 31 -3.60 6.76 -11.23
C LEU A 31 -2.88 8.01 -11.73
N LYS A 32 -1.94 7.88 -12.67
CA LYS A 32 -1.30 9.01 -13.33
C LYS A 32 -2.26 9.67 -14.32
N SER A 33 -3.00 8.86 -15.09
CA SER A 33 -4.11 9.35 -15.91
C SER A 33 -5.21 9.98 -15.06
N ILE A 34 -5.60 9.38 -13.94
CA ILE A 34 -6.61 9.95 -13.03
C ILE A 34 -6.09 11.21 -12.31
N GLY A 35 -4.85 11.20 -11.81
CA GLY A 35 -4.20 12.31 -11.11
C GLY A 35 -3.93 13.53 -12.00
N GLN A 36 -3.75 13.32 -13.31
CA GLN A 36 -3.61 14.41 -14.29
C GLN A 36 -4.93 15.18 -14.51
N TYR A 37 -6.10 14.56 -14.27
CA TYR A 37 -7.41 15.24 -14.28
C TYR A 37 -7.74 15.91 -12.93
N LEU A 38 -7.20 15.38 -11.84
CA LEU A 38 -7.52 15.83 -10.49
C LEU A 38 -6.63 16.99 -10.01
N GLY A 39 -5.43 17.22 -10.53
CA GLY A 39 -4.61 18.37 -10.12
C GLY A 39 -4.05 18.27 -8.70
N ASN A 40 -3.09 19.14 -8.35
CA ASN A 40 -2.33 19.06 -7.09
C ASN A 40 -3.20 19.22 -5.82
N ASP A 41 -4.35 19.90 -5.91
CA ASP A 41 -5.26 20.14 -4.79
C ASP A 41 -6.04 18.88 -4.34
N HIS A 42 -6.17 17.88 -5.22
CA HIS A 42 -6.97 16.67 -4.95
C HIS A 42 -6.14 15.49 -4.43
N GLN A 43 -4.87 15.73 -4.09
CA GLN A 43 -3.98 14.70 -3.54
C GLN A 43 -4.58 14.06 -2.28
N GLY A 44 -5.30 14.83 -1.46
CA GLY A 44 -5.99 14.32 -0.25
C GLY A 44 -7.11 13.31 -0.56
N GLN A 45 -7.91 13.54 -1.59
CA GLN A 45 -8.98 12.62 -2.00
C GLN A 45 -8.41 11.33 -2.57
N LEU A 46 -7.34 11.44 -3.37
CA LEU A 46 -6.64 10.26 -3.88
C LEU A 46 -6.02 9.44 -2.74
N MET A 47 -5.47 10.10 -1.73
CA MET A 47 -4.94 9.45 -0.52
C MET A 47 -6.03 8.71 0.25
N GLU A 48 -7.22 9.29 0.40
CA GLU A 48 -8.36 8.64 1.05
C GLU A 48 -8.82 7.40 0.28
N LEU A 49 -8.99 7.50 -1.05
CA LEU A 49 -9.35 6.36 -1.89
C LEU A 49 -8.31 5.23 -1.83
N MET A 50 -7.01 5.58 -1.79
CA MET A 50 -5.94 4.59 -1.63
C MET A 50 -5.99 3.91 -0.25
N ARG A 51 -6.22 4.67 0.82
CA ARG A 51 -6.34 4.15 2.18
C ARG A 51 -7.50 3.16 2.27
N ASP A 52 -8.67 3.56 1.81
CA ASP A 52 -9.86 2.73 1.83
C ASP A 52 -9.71 1.51 0.91
N GLY A 53 -9.02 1.68 -0.23
CA GLY A 53 -8.64 0.62 -1.15
C GLY A 53 -7.76 -0.44 -0.48
N MET A 54 -6.73 -0.02 0.27
CA MET A 54 -5.85 -0.89 1.05
C MET A 54 -6.60 -1.64 2.14
N GLU A 55 -7.56 -1.01 2.82
CA GLU A 55 -8.39 -1.66 3.83
C GLU A 55 -9.23 -2.81 3.28
N GLY A 56 -9.66 -2.68 2.02
CA GLY A 56 -10.44 -3.70 1.30
C GLY A 56 -9.62 -4.86 0.73
N LEU A 57 -8.29 -4.86 0.86
CA LEU A 57 -7.45 -5.96 0.38
C LEU A 57 -7.40 -7.12 1.36
N GLU A 58 -7.27 -8.33 0.82
CA GLU A 58 -6.85 -9.50 1.60
C GLU A 58 -5.58 -9.20 2.40
N GLU A 59 -5.53 -9.68 3.65
CA GLU A 59 -4.45 -9.43 4.60
C GLU A 59 -3.06 -9.66 3.99
N ARG A 60 -2.85 -10.81 3.34
CA ARG A 60 -1.58 -11.14 2.69
C ARG A 60 -1.15 -10.10 1.65
N CYS A 61 -2.09 -9.55 0.88
CA CYS A 61 -1.77 -8.49 -0.09
C CYS A 61 -1.46 -7.17 0.59
N ARG A 62 -2.24 -6.80 1.60
CA ARG A 62 -1.99 -5.60 2.41
C ARG A 62 -0.60 -5.63 3.02
N THR A 63 -0.22 -6.75 3.66
CA THR A 63 1.08 -6.92 4.29
C THR A 63 2.24 -6.84 3.28
N ILE A 64 2.12 -7.47 2.10
CA ILE A 64 3.16 -7.37 1.06
C ILE A 64 3.38 -5.93 0.61
N LEU A 65 2.28 -5.21 0.35
CA LEU A 65 2.33 -3.82 -0.04
C LEU A 65 2.88 -2.96 1.11
N GLU A 66 2.49 -3.27 2.33
CA GLU A 66 2.92 -2.51 3.50
C GLU A 66 4.42 -2.62 3.73
N LEU A 67 4.92 -3.85 3.83
CA LEU A 67 6.33 -4.13 4.05
C LEU A 67 7.20 -3.60 2.90
N PHE A 68 6.72 -3.68 1.66
CA PHE A 68 7.47 -3.17 0.51
C PHE A 68 7.51 -1.64 0.44
N TYR A 69 6.37 -0.96 0.61
CA TYR A 69 6.28 0.48 0.40
C TYR A 69 6.57 1.30 1.66
N PHE A 70 6.13 0.85 2.84
CA PHE A 70 6.37 1.54 4.12
C PHE A 70 7.70 1.13 4.75
N GLU A 71 7.98 -0.18 4.84
CA GLU A 71 9.19 -0.68 5.49
C GLU A 71 10.40 -0.81 4.55
N ARG A 72 10.20 -0.57 3.25
CA ARG A 72 11.24 -0.66 2.20
C ARG A 72 11.93 -2.03 2.14
N LYS A 73 11.24 -3.09 2.54
CA LYS A 73 11.75 -4.46 2.48
C LYS A 73 12.01 -4.87 1.03
N SER A 74 13.16 -5.51 0.80
CA SER A 74 13.47 -6.15 -0.47
C SER A 74 12.60 -7.39 -0.70
N MET A 75 12.47 -7.84 -1.96
CA MET A 75 11.71 -9.05 -2.28
C MET A 75 12.25 -10.30 -1.55
N SER A 76 13.56 -10.35 -1.27
CA SER A 76 14.18 -11.44 -0.53
C SER A 76 13.81 -11.41 0.96
N GLU A 77 13.89 -10.23 1.60
CA GLU A 77 13.45 -10.07 3.00
C GLU A 77 11.96 -10.40 3.17
N LEU A 78 11.13 -9.99 2.21
CA LEU A 78 9.71 -10.34 2.19
C LEU A 78 9.50 -11.84 2.03
N ALA A 79 10.32 -12.51 1.21
CA ALA A 79 10.19 -13.94 1.01
C ALA A 79 10.49 -14.71 2.30
N GLU A 80 11.55 -14.31 3.01
CA GLU A 80 11.90 -14.88 4.32
C GLU A 80 10.83 -14.57 5.36
N GLN A 81 10.37 -13.32 5.45
CA GLN A 81 9.42 -12.88 6.47
C GLN A 81 8.01 -13.47 6.28
N LEU A 82 7.58 -13.68 5.04
CA LEU A 82 6.23 -14.16 4.71
C LEU A 82 6.19 -15.64 4.31
N GLY A 83 7.34 -16.33 4.34
CA GLY A 83 7.43 -17.76 4.04
C GLY A 83 7.24 -18.11 2.56
N TYR A 84 7.64 -17.24 1.63
CA TYR A 84 7.68 -17.58 0.20
C TYR A 84 8.95 -18.35 -0.16
N ALA A 85 8.84 -19.25 -1.13
CA ALA A 85 9.97 -20.04 -1.61
C ALA A 85 11.11 -19.19 -2.20
N ASN A 86 10.80 -18.03 -2.78
CA ASN A 86 11.78 -17.13 -3.37
C ASN A 86 11.20 -15.71 -3.62
N ALA A 87 12.12 -14.77 -3.84
CA ALA A 87 11.82 -13.37 -4.19
C ALA A 87 10.96 -13.22 -5.47
N HIS A 88 11.06 -14.17 -6.41
CA HIS A 88 10.26 -14.15 -7.64
C HIS A 88 8.77 -14.36 -7.34
N SER A 89 8.46 -15.30 -6.45
CA SER A 89 7.08 -15.56 -6.00
C SER A 89 6.48 -14.34 -5.31
N VAL A 90 7.27 -13.62 -4.49
CA VAL A 90 6.85 -12.36 -3.87
C VAL A 90 6.60 -11.28 -4.93
N THR A 91 7.47 -11.20 -5.94
CA THR A 91 7.34 -10.22 -7.03
C THR A 91 6.02 -10.40 -7.79
N GLU A 92 5.70 -11.63 -8.18
CA GLU A 92 4.46 -11.95 -8.88
C GLU A 92 3.23 -11.75 -7.98
N GLN A 93 3.32 -12.11 -6.69
CA GLN A 93 2.25 -11.84 -5.75
C GLN A 93 2.02 -10.33 -5.56
N LYS A 94 3.09 -9.55 -5.39
CA LYS A 94 3.02 -8.09 -5.27
C LYS A 94 2.34 -7.48 -6.49
N ARG A 95 2.68 -7.94 -7.71
CA ARG A 95 2.04 -7.50 -8.95
C ARG A 95 0.52 -7.71 -8.91
N ARG A 96 0.07 -8.90 -8.52
CA ARG A 96 -1.37 -9.21 -8.37
C ARG A 96 -2.05 -8.37 -7.28
N CYS A 97 -1.35 -8.13 -6.17
CA CYS A 97 -1.86 -7.27 -5.10
C CYS A 97 -2.02 -5.82 -5.56
N MET A 98 -1.10 -5.31 -6.39
CA MET A 98 -1.24 -3.99 -7.00
C MET A 98 -2.43 -3.92 -7.96
N GLU A 99 -2.68 -4.94 -8.77
CA GLU A 99 -3.87 -4.98 -9.64
C GLU A 99 -5.17 -4.95 -8.82
N ARG A 100 -5.22 -5.70 -7.72
CA ARG A 100 -6.35 -5.68 -6.79
C ARG A 100 -6.54 -4.32 -6.13
N LEU A 101 -5.45 -3.65 -5.72
CA LEU A 101 -5.51 -2.30 -5.17
C LEU A 101 -6.08 -1.31 -6.21
N ASN A 102 -5.60 -1.38 -7.45
CA ASN A 102 -6.08 -0.51 -8.53
C ASN A 102 -7.57 -0.70 -8.78
N TYR A 103 -8.02 -1.95 -8.86
CA TYR A 103 -9.44 -2.27 -8.99
C TYR A 103 -10.25 -1.73 -7.80
N ALA A 104 -9.77 -1.94 -6.58
CA ALA A 104 -10.42 -1.47 -5.36
C ALA A 104 -10.56 0.07 -5.32
N VAL A 105 -9.54 0.80 -5.76
CA VAL A 105 -9.53 2.27 -5.85
C VAL A 105 -10.48 2.76 -6.95
N VAL A 106 -10.42 2.17 -8.15
CA VAL A 106 -11.31 2.55 -9.26
C VAL A 106 -12.77 2.24 -8.94
N ASN A 107 -13.05 1.09 -8.33
CA ASN A 107 -14.40 0.73 -7.96
C ASN A 107 -15.02 1.73 -6.97
N ARG A 108 -14.23 2.22 -6.01
CA ARG A 108 -14.65 3.26 -5.07
C ARG A 108 -14.84 4.62 -5.75
N LEU A 109 -14.01 4.94 -6.74
CA LEU A 109 -14.17 6.18 -7.52
C LEU A 109 -15.45 6.18 -8.37
N MET A 110 -15.81 5.03 -8.94
CA MET A 110 -16.94 4.91 -9.88
C MET A 110 -18.28 4.57 -9.21
N ASN A 111 -18.27 4.06 -7.98
CA ASN A 111 -19.47 3.74 -7.19
C ASN A 111 -19.38 4.41 -5.80
N PRO A 112 -19.58 5.74 -5.70
CA PRO A 112 -19.50 6.50 -4.45
C PRO A 112 -20.69 6.27 -3.52
#